data_AF-A0A7T5R1B6-F1
#
_entry.id   AF-A0A7T5R1B6-F1
#
_cell.length_a   1.000
_cell.length_b   1.000
_cell.length_c   1.000
_cell.angle_alpha   90.00
_cell.angle_beta   90.00
_cell.angle_gamma   90.00
#
_symmetry.space_group_name_H-M   'P 1'
#
loop_
_entity.id
_entity.type
_entity.pdbx_description
1 polymer ?
#
loop_
_entity_poly.entity_id
_entity_poly.type
_entity_poly.pdbx_seq_one_letter_code
_entity_poly.pdbx_strand_id
1 'polypeptide(L)'
;MTTIRHPGIDMIENIRSRGDLTDEQILSRMHTEKAALNLAMHKTSPALLKSEDISMLRKYEVGIAYIRIVDPENPARINALREAIKGNNPTGQPNDSLLYERRKEYALKDNRPGERLSIIFD
;
A
#
# COMPACT_ATOMS: atom_id res chain seq x y z
N MET A 1 9.09 3.36 -24.09
CA MET A 1 8.39 2.82 -22.90
C MET A 1 8.80 3.62 -21.69
N THR A 2 7.86 4.28 -21.00
CA THR A 2 8.15 4.95 -19.73
C THR A 2 8.32 3.88 -18.66
N THR A 3 9.54 3.69 -18.16
CA THR A 3 9.81 2.72 -17.09
C THR A 3 9.24 3.28 -15.78
N ILE A 4 8.06 2.83 -15.39
CA ILE A 4 7.47 3.16 -14.09
C ILE A 4 8.34 2.51 -13.01
N ARG A 5 8.93 3.31 -12.11
CA ARG A 5 9.75 2.81 -10.99
C ARG A 5 8.99 2.97 -9.67
N HIS A 6 8.97 1.91 -8.88
CA HIS A 6 8.40 1.90 -7.54
C HIS A 6 9.04 0.75 -6.74
N PRO A 7 9.31 0.90 -5.43
CA PRO A 7 9.94 -0.18 -4.64
C PRO A 7 9.19 -1.52 -4.66
N GLY A 8 7.86 -1.46 -4.83
CA GLY A 8 7.03 -2.65 -5.02
C GLY A 8 7.27 -3.37 -6.36
N ILE A 9 7.61 -2.63 -7.43
CA ILE A 9 7.99 -3.18 -8.74
C ILE A 9 9.40 -3.78 -8.64
N ASP A 10 10.34 -3.04 -8.06
CA ASP A 10 11.73 -3.49 -7.88
C ASP A 10 11.79 -4.80 -7.06
N MET A 11 10.91 -4.94 -6.07
CA MET A 11 10.75 -6.17 -5.30
C MET A 11 10.35 -7.36 -6.18
N ILE A 12 9.40 -7.19 -7.12
CA ILE A 12 8.98 -8.26 -8.03
C ILE A 12 10.11 -8.63 -8.99
N GLU A 13 10.75 -7.64 -9.59
CA GLU A 13 11.87 -7.86 -10.52
C GLU A 13 13.06 -8.55 -9.83
N ASN A 14 13.32 -8.23 -8.56
CA ASN A 14 14.32 -8.91 -7.74
C ASN A 14 13.95 -10.37 -7.41
N ILE A 15 12.66 -10.71 -7.33
CA ILE A 15 12.23 -12.10 -7.12
C ILE A 15 12.33 -12.87 -8.45
N ARG A 16 11.86 -12.28 -9.56
CA ARG A 16 11.95 -12.85 -10.90
C ARG A 16 13.39 -13.15 -11.31
N SER A 17 14.32 -12.23 -11.03
CA SER A 17 15.73 -12.39 -11.38
C SER A 17 16.44 -13.52 -10.65
N ARG A 18 15.88 -14.00 -9.52
CA ARG A 18 16.39 -15.17 -8.80
C ARG A 18 15.96 -16.50 -9.43
N GLY A 19 14.97 -16.49 -10.33
CA GLY A 19 14.58 -17.66 -11.13
C GLY A 19 13.78 -18.73 -10.40
N ASP A 20 13.51 -18.56 -9.10
CA ASP A 20 12.93 -19.63 -8.26
C ASP A 20 11.39 -19.72 -8.31
N LEU A 21 10.71 -18.69 -8.82
CA LEU A 21 9.25 -18.57 -8.73
C LEU A 21 8.63 -18.04 -10.03
N THR A 22 7.53 -18.65 -10.45
CA THR A 22 6.67 -18.13 -11.52
C THR A 22 5.86 -16.92 -11.04
N ASP A 23 5.36 -16.10 -11.96
CA ASP A 23 4.50 -14.96 -11.63
C ASP A 23 3.28 -15.34 -10.78
N GLU A 24 2.69 -16.51 -11.00
CA GLU A 24 1.58 -17.02 -10.19
C GLU A 24 2.03 -17.35 -8.75
N GLN A 25 3.20 -17.97 -8.59
CA GLN A 25 3.76 -18.25 -7.27
C GLN A 25 4.13 -16.97 -6.52
N ILE A 26 4.71 -15.99 -7.23
CA ILE A 26 4.99 -14.66 -6.68
C ILE A 26 3.68 -14.00 -6.25
N LEU A 27 2.67 -13.98 -7.12
CA LEU A 27 1.37 -13.38 -6.83
C LEU A 27 0.68 -14.02 -5.62
N SER A 28 0.70 -15.36 -5.53
CA SER A 28 0.15 -16.10 -4.39
C SER A 28 0.86 -15.74 -3.08
N ARG A 29 2.21 -15.78 -3.08
CA ARG A 29 3.04 -15.38 -1.94
C ARG A 29 2.72 -13.95 -1.49
N MET A 30 2.66 -13.03 -2.43
CA MET A 30 2.36 -11.61 -2.19
C MET A 30 0.99 -11.41 -1.56
N HIS A 31 -0.03 -12.13 -2.01
CA HIS A 31 -1.35 -12.08 -1.40
C HIS A 31 -1.35 -12.58 0.05
N THR A 32 -0.66 -13.70 0.32
CA THR A 32 -0.53 -14.24 1.68
C THR A 32 0.21 -13.29 2.61
N GLU A 33 1.36 -12.76 2.20
CA GLU A 33 2.15 -11.82 3.00
C GLU A 33 1.40 -10.51 3.24
N LYS A 34 0.72 -9.97 2.22
CA LYS A 34 -0.16 -8.79 2.35
C LYS A 34 -1.26 -9.05 3.36
N ALA A 35 -1.96 -10.18 3.28
CA ALA A 35 -3.07 -10.52 4.16
C ALA A 35 -2.61 -10.65 5.62
N ALA A 36 -1.46 -11.30 5.86
CA ALA A 36 -0.88 -11.43 7.19
C ALA A 36 -0.51 -10.07 7.80
N LEU A 37 0.15 -9.20 7.02
CA LEU A 37 0.50 -7.85 7.45
C LEU A 37 -0.75 -7.00 7.73
N ASN A 38 -1.74 -7.05 6.84
CA ASN A 38 -3.00 -6.33 7.01
C ASN A 38 -3.71 -6.75 8.31
N LEU A 39 -3.76 -8.06 8.60
CA LEU A 39 -4.35 -8.57 9.84
C LEU A 39 -3.62 -8.06 11.09
N ALA A 40 -2.28 -8.04 11.08
CA ALA A 40 -1.48 -7.53 12.19
C ALA A 40 -1.74 -6.03 12.43
N MET A 41 -1.77 -5.23 11.35
CA MET A 41 -2.04 -3.79 11.41
C MET A 41 -3.47 -3.47 11.85
N HIS A 42 -4.45 -4.28 11.43
CA HIS A 42 -5.84 -4.12 11.84
C HIS A 42 -6.00 -4.20 13.36
N LYS A 43 -5.29 -5.15 13.99
CA LYS A 43 -5.27 -5.37 15.44
C LYS A 43 -4.39 -4.37 16.21
N THR A 44 -3.58 -3.58 15.52
CA THR A 44 -2.67 -2.62 16.13
C THR A 44 -3.40 -1.30 16.40
N SER A 45 -3.14 -0.68 17.56
CA SER A 45 -3.65 0.65 17.89
C SER A 45 -3.14 1.69 16.86
N PRO A 46 -3.98 2.64 16.40
CA PRO A 46 -3.59 3.61 15.38
C PRO A 46 -2.25 4.32 15.63
N ALA A 47 -2.02 4.78 16.86
CA ALA A 47 -0.83 5.53 17.24
C ALA A 47 0.46 4.69 17.23
N LEU A 48 0.33 3.36 17.29
CA LEU A 48 1.43 2.40 17.33
C LEU A 48 1.73 1.79 15.95
N LEU A 49 0.95 2.10 14.91
CA LEU A 49 1.22 1.64 13.56
C LEU A 49 2.60 2.12 13.10
N LYS A 50 3.45 1.19 12.66
CA LYS A 50 4.78 1.52 12.13
C LYS A 50 4.65 2.01 10.69
N SER A 51 5.36 3.09 10.35
CA SER A 51 5.36 3.60 8.97
C SER A 51 6.02 2.62 8.00
N GLU A 52 6.94 1.80 8.49
CA GLU A 52 7.60 0.73 7.72
C GLU A 52 6.58 -0.35 7.30
N ASP A 53 5.68 -0.75 8.19
CA ASP A 53 4.63 -1.73 7.89
C ASP A 53 3.64 -1.16 6.86
N ILE A 54 3.24 0.11 6.99
CA ILE A 54 2.40 0.80 6.01
C ILE A 54 3.10 0.85 4.63
N SER A 55 4.39 1.18 4.63
CA SER A 55 5.21 1.21 3.40
C SER A 55 5.33 -0.17 2.77
N MET A 56 5.52 -1.21 3.57
CA MET A 56 5.57 -2.59 3.08
C MET A 56 4.22 -3.01 2.49
N LEU A 57 3.11 -2.65 3.13
CA LEU A 57 1.77 -2.91 2.60
C LEU A 57 1.56 -2.24 1.24
N ARG A 58 2.03 -0.98 1.07
CA ARG A 58 2.02 -0.29 -0.23
C ARG A 58 2.87 -1.00 -1.28
N LYS A 59 4.05 -1.53 -0.92
CA LYS A 59 4.88 -2.32 -1.83
C LYS A 59 4.13 -3.55 -2.31
N TYR A 60 3.41 -4.25 -1.42
CA TYR A 60 2.60 -5.41 -1.81
C TYR A 60 1.47 -5.04 -2.77
N GLU A 61 0.72 -3.97 -2.48
CA GLU A 61 -0.36 -3.49 -3.35
C GLU A 61 0.11 -3.15 -4.76
N VAL A 62 1.24 -2.43 -4.87
CA VAL A 62 1.83 -2.07 -6.17
C VAL A 62 2.42 -3.28 -6.87
N GLY A 63 3.12 -4.17 -6.16
CA GLY A 63 3.70 -5.38 -6.74
C GLY A 63 2.63 -6.31 -7.31
N ILE A 64 1.51 -6.48 -6.58
CA ILE A 64 0.35 -7.25 -7.07
C ILE A 64 -0.25 -6.60 -8.31
N ALA A 65 -0.44 -5.28 -8.32
CA ALA A 65 -0.96 -4.56 -9.48
C ALA A 65 -0.04 -4.70 -10.70
N TYR A 66 1.28 -4.68 -10.48
CA TYR A 66 2.29 -4.84 -11.51
C TYR A 66 2.30 -6.24 -12.14
N ILE A 67 2.31 -7.32 -11.34
CA ILE A 67 2.27 -8.70 -11.86
C ILE A 67 0.98 -8.94 -12.68
N ARG A 68 -0.13 -8.31 -12.29
CA ARG A 68 -1.41 -8.43 -13.00
C ARG A 68 -1.46 -7.69 -14.35
N ILE A 69 -0.41 -6.96 -14.72
CA ILE A 69 -0.28 -6.42 -16.08
C ILE A 69 0.15 -7.56 -17.00
N VAL A 70 -0.84 -8.26 -17.54
CA VAL A 70 -0.63 -9.31 -18.55
C VAL A 70 -0.31 -8.69 -19.92
N ASP A 71 -0.87 -7.50 -20.20
CA ASP A 71 -0.67 -6.74 -21.43
C ASP A 71 -0.30 -5.28 -21.07
N PRO A 72 0.97 -4.88 -21.25
CA PRO A 72 1.44 -3.53 -20.94
C PRO A 72 0.99 -2.47 -21.94
N GLU A 73 0.41 -2.84 -23.08
CA GLU A 73 -0.13 -1.90 -24.07
C GLU A 73 -1.57 -1.48 -23.70
N ASN A 74 -2.23 -2.22 -22.81
CA ASN A 74 -3.58 -1.91 -22.36
C ASN A 74 -3.60 -0.68 -21.41
N PRO A 75 -4.19 0.47 -21.82
CA PRO A 75 -4.17 1.69 -21.01
C PRO A 75 -4.88 1.56 -19.67
N ALA A 76 -5.91 0.72 -19.57
CA ALA A 76 -6.65 0.51 -18.33
C ALA A 76 -5.81 -0.23 -17.29
N ARG A 77 -4.94 -1.16 -17.72
CA ARG A 77 -4.01 -1.90 -16.84
C ARG A 77 -2.90 -0.99 -16.33
N ILE A 78 -2.35 -0.17 -17.22
CA ILE A 78 -1.37 0.85 -16.83
C ILE A 78 -1.99 1.87 -15.86
N ASN A 79 -3.25 2.27 -16.07
CA ASN A 79 -3.95 3.14 -15.15
C ASN A 79 -4.15 2.48 -13.77
N ALA A 80 -4.52 1.20 -13.72
CA ALA A 80 -4.64 0.47 -12.46
C ALA A 80 -3.32 0.44 -11.67
N LEU A 81 -2.17 0.28 -12.33
CA LEU A 81 -0.86 0.37 -11.68
C LEU A 81 -0.57 1.78 -11.18
N ARG A 82 -0.88 2.82 -11.97
CA ARG A 82 -0.72 4.22 -11.55
C ARG A 82 -1.57 4.54 -10.32
N GLU A 83 -2.81 4.05 -10.28
CA GLU A 83 -3.68 4.20 -9.11
C GLU A 83 -3.12 3.44 -7.90
N ALA A 84 -2.61 2.21 -8.09
CA ALA A 84 -1.95 1.47 -7.01
C ALA A 84 -0.75 2.23 -6.43
N ILE A 85 0.07 2.88 -7.27
CA ILE A 85 1.20 3.71 -6.83
C ILE A 85 0.72 4.87 -5.95
N LYS A 86 -0.37 5.54 -6.35
CA LYS A 86 -0.99 6.60 -5.55
C LYS A 86 -1.69 6.06 -4.29
N GLY A 87 -1.93 4.76 -4.20
CA GLY A 87 -2.56 4.13 -3.04
C GLY A 87 -4.04 3.89 -3.18
N ASN A 88 -4.50 3.85 -4.42
CA ASN A 88 -5.88 3.59 -4.76
C ASN A 88 -6.00 2.23 -5.45
N ASN A 89 -7.19 1.66 -5.39
CA ASN A 89 -7.58 0.52 -6.21
C ASN A 89 -7.93 1.02 -7.64
N PRO A 90 -8.23 0.11 -8.58
CA PRO A 90 -8.59 0.49 -9.96
C PRO A 90 -9.85 1.35 -10.10
N THR A 91 -10.71 1.41 -9.06
CA THR A 91 -11.89 2.27 -9.04
C THR A 91 -11.64 3.63 -8.40
N GLY A 92 -10.40 3.93 -8.01
CA GLY A 92 -10.00 5.19 -7.39
C GLY A 92 -10.27 5.29 -5.89
N GLN A 93 -10.70 4.20 -5.25
CA GLN A 93 -10.89 4.17 -3.80
C GLN A 93 -9.58 3.87 -3.08
N PRO A 94 -9.36 4.39 -1.86
CA PRO A 94 -8.15 4.12 -1.08
C PRO A 94 -7.93 2.62 -0.84
N ASN A 95 -6.70 2.16 -1.02
CA ASN A 95 -6.26 0.85 -0.56
C ASN A 95 -5.99 0.83 0.95
N ASP A 96 -5.77 -0.37 1.49
CA ASP A 96 -5.51 -0.62 2.91
C ASP A 96 -4.36 0.26 3.44
N SER A 97 -3.25 0.36 2.70
CA SER A 97 -2.10 1.18 3.11
C SER A 97 -2.46 2.65 3.34
N LEU A 98 -3.27 3.25 2.45
CA LEU A 98 -3.70 4.64 2.57
C LEU A 98 -4.72 4.83 3.70
N LEU A 99 -5.58 3.83 3.93
CA LEU A 99 -6.50 3.83 5.07
C LEU A 99 -5.75 3.80 6.41
N TYR A 100 -4.69 2.98 6.53
CA TYR A 100 -3.87 2.94 7.74
C TYR A 100 -3.04 4.20 7.97
N GLU A 101 -2.49 4.78 6.90
CA GLU A 101 -1.78 6.06 6.97
C GLU A 101 -2.68 7.15 7.56
N ARG A 102 -3.89 7.31 7.00
CA ARG A 102 -4.90 8.25 7.53
C ARG A 102 -5.27 7.95 8.97
N ARG A 103 -5.55 6.68 9.30
CA ARG A 103 -5.91 6.24 10.67
C ARG A 103 -4.82 6.62 11.69
N LYS A 104 -3.54 6.44 11.32
CA LYS A 104 -2.39 6.85 12.15
C LYS A 104 -2.33 8.37 12.30
N GLU A 105 -2.46 9.12 11.20
CA GLU A 105 -2.42 10.59 11.22
C GLU A 105 -3.48 11.20 12.13
N TYR A 106 -4.72 10.71 12.08
CA TYR A 106 -5.80 11.19 12.95
C TYR A 106 -5.49 10.95 14.43
N ALA A 107 -5.05 9.75 14.79
CA ALA A 107 -4.71 9.44 16.17
C ALA A 107 -3.49 10.24 16.70
N LEU A 108 -2.57 10.64 15.82
CA LEU A 108 -1.45 11.51 16.19
C LEU A 108 -1.87 12.98 16.31
N LYS A 109 -2.90 13.43 15.59
CA LYS A 109 -3.49 14.77 15.73
C LYS A 109 -4.23 14.91 17.06
N ASP A 110 -5.03 13.91 17.43
CA ASP A 110 -5.81 13.93 18.68
C ASP A 110 -4.93 13.88 19.95
N ASN A 111 -3.69 13.39 19.82
CA ASN A 111 -2.73 13.30 20.92
C ASN A 111 -1.77 14.51 21.01
N ARG A 112 -2.00 15.60 20.28
CA ARG A 112 -1.22 16.84 20.46
C ARG A 112 -1.75 17.61 21.67
N PRO A 113 -0.98 17.76 22.76
CA PRO A 113 -1.38 18.61 23.87
C PRO A 113 -1.32 20.07 23.40
N GLY A 114 -2.45 20.65 22.99
CA GLY A 114 -2.52 22.06 22.58
C GLY A 114 -3.77 22.50 21.80
N GLU A 115 -4.52 21.60 21.17
CA GLU A 115 -5.73 21.97 20.40
C GLU A 115 -7.03 21.63 21.13
N ARG A 116 -7.06 21.74 22.46
CA ARG A 116 -8.34 21.89 23.16
C ARG A 116 -8.83 23.31 22.87
N LEU A 117 -9.76 23.44 21.92
CA LEU A 117 -10.55 24.65 21.69
C LEU A 117 -11.01 25.18 23.05
N SER A 118 -10.37 26.25 23.52
CA SER A 118 -10.88 27.07 24.60
C SER A 118 -12.12 27.78 24.08
N ILE A 119 -13.26 27.13 24.23
CA ILE A 119 -14.56 27.78 24.15
C ILE A 119 -14.63 28.68 25.39
N ILE A 120 -14.26 29.94 25.20
CA ILE A 120 -14.57 31.00 26.15
C ILE A 120 -16.08 31.25 25.99
N PHE A 121 -16.84 30.95 27.03
CA PHE A 121 -18.20 31.48 27.16
C PHE A 121 -18.07 32.86 27.81
N ASP A 122 -18.35 33.91 27.02
CA ASP A 122 -18.68 35.23 27.55
C ASP A 122 -20.12 35.24 28.09
#